data_AF-A0AAW0A027-F1
#
_entry.id   AF-A0AAW0A027-F1
#
_cell.length_a   1.000
_cell.length_b   1.000
_cell.length_c   1.000
_cell.angle_alpha   90.00
_cell.angle_beta   90.00
_cell.angle_gamma   90.00
#
_symmetry.space_group_name_H-M   'P 1'
#
loop_
_entity.id
_entity.type
_entity.pdbx_description
1 polymer ?
#
loop_
_entity_poly.entity_id
_entity_poly.type
_entity_poly.pdbx_seq_one_letter_code
_entity_poly.pdbx_strand_id
1 'polypeptide(L)'
;MLIWIKGALSPQQIRDKLMDPDGVFQKEMIAYLELCHVGEFLTGNMAEVKARVPYRPKRREGLHDIVWDEETKPNPVRYTDPTQTLPSAPPPECTVNCSDESCSLCQNLQQWWRDHAETVDDLILRSNVH
;
A
#
# COMPACT_ATOMS: atom_id res chain seq x y z
N MET A 1 7.08 -36.48 -3.52
CA MET A 1 6.01 -36.58 -2.51
C MET A 1 5.10 -35.37 -2.69
N LEU A 2 3.89 -35.56 -3.20
CA LEU A 2 2.94 -34.46 -3.44
C LEU A 2 1.95 -34.42 -2.27
N ILE A 3 1.94 -33.31 -1.54
CA ILE A 3 0.98 -33.06 -0.46
C ILE A 3 -0.33 -32.62 -1.14
N TRP A 4 -1.35 -33.48 -1.09
CA TRP A 4 -2.67 -33.15 -1.62
C TRP A 4 -3.50 -32.49 -0.53
N ILE A 5 -3.64 -31.17 -0.61
CA ILE A 5 -4.57 -30.42 0.23
C ILE A 5 -5.97 -30.67 -0.34
N LYS A 6 -6.94 -31.04 0.51
CA LYS A 6 -8.32 -31.27 0.09
C LYS A 6 -8.88 -29.99 -0.53
N GLY A 7 -9.29 -30.05 -1.81
CA GLY A 7 -9.73 -28.88 -2.58
C GLY A 7 -8.65 -28.26 -3.48
N ALA A 8 -7.40 -28.73 -3.43
CA ALA A 8 -6.37 -28.30 -4.37
C ALA A 8 -6.59 -28.93 -5.76
N LEU A 9 -6.49 -28.10 -6.78
CA LEU A 9 -6.52 -28.53 -8.18
C LEU A 9 -5.31 -29.43 -8.47
N SER A 10 -5.51 -30.46 -9.29
CA SER A 10 -4.38 -31.24 -9.79
C SER A 10 -3.49 -30.38 -10.71
N PRO A 11 -2.20 -30.70 -10.86
CA PRO A 11 -1.32 -29.97 -11.78
C PRO A 11 -1.87 -29.87 -13.21
N GLN A 12 -2.56 -30.92 -13.68
CA GLN A 12 -3.20 -30.93 -14.98
C GLN A 12 -4.38 -29.95 -15.04
N GLN A 13 -5.24 -29.94 -14.02
CA GLN A 13 -6.38 -29.01 -13.94
C GLN A 13 -5.92 -27.55 -13.87
N ILE A 14 -4.82 -27.28 -13.18
CA ILE A 14 -4.20 -25.94 -13.14
C ILE A 14 -3.73 -25.56 -14.54
N ARG A 15 -3.01 -26.46 -15.23
CA ARG A 15 -2.53 -26.22 -16.60
C ARG A 15 -3.68 -25.92 -17.55
N ASP A 16 -4.73 -26.73 -17.52
CA ASP A 16 -5.87 -26.58 -18.42
C ASP A 16 -6.61 -25.24 -18.17
N LYS A 17 -6.80 -24.86 -16.89
CA LYS A 17 -7.40 -23.57 -16.52
C LYS A 17 -6.52 -22.36 -16.83
N LEU A 18 -5.19 -22.53 -16.84
CA LEU A 18 -4.24 -21.47 -17.16
C LEU A 18 -4.13 -21.27 -18.69
N MET A 19 -4.35 -22.33 -19.47
CA MET A 19 -4.29 -22.31 -20.93
C MET A 19 -5.60 -21.85 -21.60
N ASP A 20 -6.67 -21.63 -20.82
CA ASP A 20 -7.94 -21.09 -21.29
C ASP A 20 -7.89 -19.54 -21.29
N PRO A 21 -7.73 -18.89 -22.48
CA PRO A 21 -7.51 -17.44 -22.59
C PRO A 21 -8.64 -16.59 -22.01
N ASP A 22 -9.86 -17.14 -22.02
CA ASP A 22 -11.06 -16.45 -21.55
C ASP A 22 -11.46 -16.85 -20.13
N GLY A 23 -10.76 -17.83 -19.55
CA GLY A 23 -11.03 -18.40 -18.24
C GLY A 23 -10.86 -17.38 -17.11
N VAL A 24 -11.82 -17.38 -16.18
CA VAL A 24 -11.78 -16.55 -14.96
C VAL A 24 -10.51 -16.83 -14.16
N PHE A 25 -10.10 -18.09 -14.06
CA PHE A 25 -8.92 -18.50 -13.31
C PHE A 25 -7.63 -17.85 -13.83
N GLN A 26 -7.42 -17.83 -15.16
CA GLN A 26 -6.22 -17.20 -15.73
C GLN A 26 -6.22 -15.70 -15.47
N LYS A 27 -7.36 -15.03 -15.68
CA LYS A 27 -7.52 -13.58 -15.45
C LYS A 27 -7.25 -13.21 -14.00
N GLU A 28 -7.82 -13.95 -13.04
CA GLU A 28 -7.59 -13.74 -11.60
C GLU A 28 -6.15 -14.04 -11.18
N MET A 29 -5.52 -15.07 -11.77
CA MET A 29 -4.11 -15.39 -11.50
C MET A 29 -3.17 -14.31 -12.04
N ILE A 30 -3.43 -13.80 -13.26
CA ILE A 30 -2.68 -12.68 -13.83
C ILE A 30 -2.88 -11.43 -12.96
N ALA A 31 -4.11 -11.09 -12.61
CA ALA A 31 -4.40 -9.97 -11.72
C ALA A 31 -3.65 -10.13 -10.40
N TYR A 32 -3.69 -11.29 -9.74
CA TYR A 32 -2.93 -11.54 -8.52
C TYR A 32 -1.41 -11.32 -8.70
N LEU A 33 -0.83 -11.80 -9.80
CA LEU A 33 0.59 -11.61 -10.09
C LEU A 33 0.93 -10.15 -10.39
N GLU A 34 0.06 -9.42 -11.08
CA GLU A 34 0.20 -8.00 -11.32
C GLU A 34 0.11 -7.19 -10.02
N LEU A 35 -0.84 -7.54 -9.14
CA LEU A 35 -1.00 -6.96 -7.80
C LEU A 35 0.21 -7.25 -6.89
N CYS A 36 0.86 -8.40 -7.06
CA CYS A 36 2.08 -8.73 -6.33
C CYS A 36 3.30 -7.95 -6.82
N HIS A 37 3.31 -7.53 -8.10
CA HIS A 37 4.45 -6.83 -8.71
C HIS A 37 4.31 -5.30 -8.68
N VAL A 38 3.09 -4.79 -8.60
CA VAL A 38 2.81 -3.38 -8.36
C VAL A 38 2.52 -3.26 -6.87
N GLY A 39 3.51 -2.87 -6.06
CA GLY A 39 3.29 -2.64 -4.63
C GLY A 39 2.09 -1.73 -4.43
N GLU A 40 0.96 -2.30 -4.03
CA GLU A 40 -0.28 -1.55 -3.88
C GLU A 40 -0.19 -0.60 -2.69
N PHE A 41 -0.89 0.51 -2.81
CA PHE A 41 -1.02 1.50 -1.77
C PHE A 41 -2.42 1.38 -1.14
N LEU A 42 -2.51 1.58 0.17
CA LEU A 42 -3.73 1.49 0.97
C LEU A 42 -4.73 2.61 0.65
N THR A 43 -4.26 3.77 0.18
CA THR A 43 -5.07 4.98 0.01
C THR A 43 -5.25 5.43 -1.44
N GLY A 44 -4.88 4.60 -2.43
CA GLY A 44 -5.10 4.91 -3.85
C GLY A 44 -4.10 4.24 -4.79
N ASN A 45 -4.05 4.70 -6.03
CA ASN A 45 -3.04 4.25 -6.99
C ASN A 45 -1.71 5.02 -6.82
N MET A 46 -0.64 4.54 -7.47
CA MET A 46 0.70 5.14 -7.36
C MET A 46 0.75 6.63 -7.72
N ALA A 47 -0.02 7.08 -8.71
CA ALA A 47 0.00 8.48 -9.14
C ALA A 47 -0.60 9.40 -8.08
N GLU A 48 -1.70 8.98 -7.46
CA GLU A 48 -2.36 9.70 -6.37
C GLU A 48 -1.46 9.79 -5.14
N VAL A 49 -0.80 8.70 -4.77
CA VAL A 49 0.12 8.69 -3.62
C VAL A 49 1.34 9.58 -3.88
N LYS A 50 1.93 9.52 -5.09
CA LYS A 50 3.05 10.40 -5.48
C LYS A 50 2.68 11.88 -5.44
N ALA A 51 1.45 12.24 -5.80
CA ALA A 51 0.99 13.63 -5.73
C ALA A 51 0.84 14.14 -4.29
N ARG A 52 0.53 13.25 -3.33
CA ARG A 52 0.39 13.59 -1.91
C ARG A 52 1.73 13.65 -1.17
N VAL A 53 2.66 12.74 -1.48
CA VAL A 53 3.95 12.63 -0.78
C VAL A 53 4.89 13.76 -1.23
N PRO A 54 5.33 14.65 -0.32
CA PRO A 54 6.21 15.75 -0.68
C PRO A 54 7.60 15.27 -1.08
N TYR A 55 8.06 15.82 -2.21
CA TYR A 55 9.42 15.62 -2.71
C TYR A 55 10.44 16.26 -1.77
N ARG A 56 11.32 15.44 -1.19
CA ARG A 56 12.52 15.91 -0.49
C ARG A 56 13.70 15.76 -1.45
N PRO A 57 14.23 16.85 -2.04
CA PRO A 57 15.47 16.76 -2.79
C PRO A 57 16.56 16.25 -1.84
N LYS A 58 17.06 15.04 -2.06
CA LYS A 58 18.22 14.54 -1.34
C LYS A 58 19.41 15.40 -1.77
N ARG A 59 20.22 15.85 -0.81
CA ARG A 59 21.43 16.68 -1.06
C ARG A 59 22.55 15.94 -1.81
N ARG A 60 22.36 14.66 -2.17
CA ARG A 60 23.31 13.83 -2.90
C ARG A 60 22.55 12.95 -3.88
N GLU A 61 22.81 13.18 -5.17
CA GLU A 61 22.41 12.30 -6.26
C GLU A 61 23.08 10.93 -6.09
N GLY A 62 22.27 9.89 -5.93
CA GLY A 62 22.71 8.51 -6.08
C GLY A 62 22.42 8.04 -7.51
N LEU A 63 23.14 7.03 -7.97
CA LEU A 63 23.00 6.46 -9.34
C LEU A 63 21.62 5.79 -9.60
N HIS A 64 20.75 5.73 -8.58
CA HIS A 64 19.41 5.13 -8.62
C HIS A 64 18.35 6.16 -8.23
N ASP A 65 18.37 7.33 -8.86
CA ASP A 65 17.36 8.36 -8.58
C ASP A 65 16.34 8.44 -9.72
N ILE A 66 15.06 8.32 -9.36
CA ILE A 66 13.93 8.61 -10.23
C ILE A 66 13.81 10.12 -10.41
N VAL A 67 13.87 10.57 -11.65
CA VAL A 67 13.64 11.96 -12.04
C VAL A 67 12.13 12.23 -12.06
N TRP A 68 11.66 13.20 -11.29
CA TRP A 68 10.27 13.71 -11.30
C TRP A 68 10.27 15.21 -11.58
N ASP A 69 9.30 15.70 -12.36
CA ASP A 69 9.21 17.08 -12.83
C ASP A 69 9.06 18.12 -11.69
N GLU A 70 9.72 19.27 -11.85
CA GLU A 70 9.88 20.31 -10.81
C GLU A 70 8.59 20.99 -10.33
N GLU A 71 7.46 20.80 -11.02
CA GLU A 71 6.24 21.60 -10.85
C GLU A 71 5.39 21.19 -9.63
N THR A 72 5.62 20.02 -9.04
CA THR A 72 4.83 19.50 -7.90
C THR A 72 5.60 19.55 -6.58
N LYS A 73 6.09 20.73 -6.15
CA LYS A 73 6.76 20.91 -4.85
C LYS A 73 5.78 21.40 -3.77
N PRO A 74 5.25 20.53 -2.88
CA PRO A 74 4.60 21.00 -1.66
C PRO A 74 5.62 21.59 -0.67
N ASN A 75 5.14 22.53 0.14
CA ASN A 75 5.95 23.32 1.07
C ASN A 75 6.54 22.43 2.20
N PRO A 76 7.88 22.33 2.36
CA PRO A 76 8.54 21.32 3.20
C PRO A 76 8.51 21.59 4.71
N VAL A 77 7.80 22.61 5.20
CA VAL A 77 8.00 23.17 6.56
C VAL A 77 7.49 22.25 7.70
N ARG A 78 6.69 21.21 7.41
CA ARG A 78 6.18 20.28 8.45
C ARG A 78 6.26 18.80 8.11
N TYR A 79 6.77 18.43 6.95
CA TYR A 79 6.83 17.03 6.54
C TYR A 79 7.98 16.30 7.26
N THR A 80 7.67 15.15 7.85
CA THR A 80 8.64 14.29 8.51
C THR A 80 8.69 12.96 7.76
N ASP A 81 9.88 12.56 7.32
CA ASP A 81 10.06 11.34 6.52
C ASP A 81 9.80 10.11 7.38
N PRO A 82 8.77 9.29 7.05
CA PRO A 82 8.40 8.16 7.89
C PRO A 82 9.47 7.06 7.89
N THR A 83 10.37 7.02 6.90
CA THR A 83 11.51 6.09 6.90
C THR A 83 12.54 6.42 7.98
N GLN A 84 12.47 7.61 8.58
CA GLN A 84 13.41 8.11 9.59
C GLN A 84 12.77 8.27 10.98
N THR A 85 11.51 7.88 11.14
CA THR A 85 10.77 8.05 12.39
C THR A 85 10.01 6.78 12.78
N LEU A 86 9.77 6.62 14.07
CA LEU A 86 8.93 5.52 14.56
C LEU A 86 7.45 5.81 14.27
N PRO A 87 6.64 4.78 13.97
CA PRO A 87 5.21 4.94 13.79
C PRO A 87 4.54 5.38 15.10
N SER A 88 3.50 6.20 14.98
CA SER A 88 2.65 6.56 16.12
C SER A 88 1.84 5.35 16.59
N ALA A 89 1.87 5.08 17.90
CA ALA A 89 1.04 4.03 18.50
C ALA A 89 -0.46 4.34 18.36
N PRO A 90 -1.32 3.32 18.22
CA PRO A 90 -2.76 3.52 18.15
C PRO A 90 -3.32 4.11 19.45
N PRO A 91 -4.34 4.97 19.38
CA PRO A 91 -5.06 5.43 20.57
C PRO A 91 -5.81 4.27 21.25
N PRO A 92 -6.18 4.42 22.53
CA PRO A 92 -6.92 3.39 23.25
C PRO A 92 -8.28 3.10 22.62
N GLU A 93 -8.69 1.83 22.66
CA GLU A 93 -9.98 1.38 22.15
C GLU A 93 -11.15 1.96 22.96
N CYS A 94 -12.27 2.25 22.29
CA CYS A 94 -13.51 2.62 22.97
C CYS A 94 -14.01 1.41 23.78
N THR A 95 -14.08 1.53 25.10
CA THR A 95 -14.52 0.44 25.99
C THR A 95 -16.02 0.18 25.91
N VAL A 96 -16.77 1.16 25.40
CA VAL A 96 -18.20 1.03 25.10
C VAL A 96 -18.32 0.64 23.63
N ASN A 97 -19.19 -0.31 23.29
CA ASN A 97 -19.48 -0.66 21.90
C ASN A 97 -20.25 0.49 21.24
N CYS A 98 -19.53 1.58 20.96
CA CYS A 98 -20.05 2.90 20.69
C CYS A 98 -20.16 3.08 19.16
N SER A 99 -21.39 3.11 18.64
CA SER A 99 -21.69 3.35 17.21
C SER A 99 -21.97 4.82 16.89
N ASP A 100 -21.74 5.71 17.86
CA ASP A 100 -22.06 7.13 17.75
C ASP A 100 -20.95 7.90 17.02
N GLU A 101 -21.33 8.66 15.99
CA GLU A 101 -20.43 9.54 15.22
C GLU A 101 -19.78 10.64 16.08
N SER A 102 -20.31 10.93 17.27
CA SER A 102 -19.83 11.98 18.18
C SER A 102 -18.81 11.50 19.22
N CYS A 103 -18.48 10.21 19.25
CA CYS A 103 -17.48 9.68 20.18
C CYS A 103 -16.05 10.12 19.78
N SER A 104 -15.40 10.93 20.62
CA SER A 104 -14.04 11.43 20.35
C SER A 104 -12.99 10.31 20.29
N LEU A 105 -13.14 9.24 21.07
CA LEU A 105 -12.23 8.09 21.02
C LEU A 105 -12.32 7.36 19.68
N CYS A 106 -13.54 7.13 19.18
CA CYS A 106 -13.75 6.53 17.86
C CYS A 106 -13.24 7.43 16.74
N GLN A 107 -13.50 8.74 16.80
CA GLN A 107 -12.97 9.68 15.82
C GLN A 107 -11.44 9.69 15.80
N ASN A 108 -10.79 9.66 16.97
CA ASN A 108 -9.33 9.60 17.07
C ASN A 108 -8.78 8.28 16.52
N LEU A 109 -9.44 7.16 16.80
CA LEU A 109 -9.03 5.86 16.26
C LEU A 109 -9.20 5.80 14.73
N GLN A 110 -10.32 6.32 14.20
CA GLN A 110 -10.55 6.43 12.76
C GLN A 110 -9.54 7.37 12.10
N GLN A 111 -9.21 8.49 12.74
CA GLN A 111 -8.16 9.38 12.26
C GLN A 111 -6.81 8.68 12.23
N TRP A 112 -6.45 7.97 13.31
CA TRP A 112 -5.20 7.22 13.37
C TRP A 112 -5.11 6.16 12.27
N TRP A 113 -6.20 5.44 11.95
CA TRP A 113 -6.21 4.49 10.83
C TRP A 113 -5.97 5.16 9.47
N ARG A 114 -6.55 6.35 9.26
CA ARG A 114 -6.28 7.15 8.05
C ARG A 114 -4.81 7.58 7.98
N ASP A 115 -4.30 8.15 9.06
CA ASP A 115 -2.90 8.62 9.14
C ASP A 115 -1.92 7.46 8.97
N HIS A 116 -2.24 6.29 9.55
CA HIS A 116 -1.47 5.06 9.41
C HIS A 116 -1.41 4.61 7.95
N ALA A 117 -2.55 4.57 7.26
CA ALA A 117 -2.61 4.17 5.86
C ALA A 117 -1.79 5.11 4.96
N GLU A 118 -1.91 6.43 5.16
CA GLU A 118 -1.11 7.42 4.43
C GLU A 118 0.40 7.28 4.71
N THR A 119 0.77 7.02 5.97
CA THR A 119 2.18 6.84 6.38
C THR A 119 2.78 5.58 5.76
N VAL A 120 2.02 4.48 5.73
CA VAL A 120 2.45 3.22 5.09
C VAL A 120 2.63 3.41 3.60
N ASP A 121 1.74 4.16 2.95
CA ASP A 121 1.85 4.43 1.52
C ASP A 121 3.10 5.22 1.17
N ASP A 122 3.43 6.23 1.97
CA ASP A 122 4.67 7.00 1.84
C ASP A 122 5.91 6.10 2.03
N LEU A 123 5.90 5.22 3.04
CA LEU A 123 6.96 4.25 3.28
C LEU A 123 7.15 3.28 2.09
N ILE A 124 6.06 2.71 1.58
CA ILE A 124 6.07 1.80 0.43
C ILE A 124 6.61 2.54 -0.79
N LEU A 125 6.15 3.79 -1.02
CA LEU A 125 6.58 4.60 -2.15
C LEU A 125 8.09 4.83 -2.11
N ARG A 126 8.63 5.18 -0.94
CA ARG A 126 10.08 5.44 -0.76
C ARG A 126 10.94 4.20 -0.81
N SER A 127 10.39 3.04 -0.47
CA SER A 127 11.15 1.78 -0.34
C SER A 127 11.14 0.95 -1.62
N ASN A 128 10.02 0.96 -2.35
CA ASN A 128 9.79 0.04 -3.48
C ASN A 128 9.89 0.71 -4.85
N VAL A 129 9.94 2.05 -4.90
CA VAL A 129 10.04 2.80 -6.15
C VAL A 129 11.46 3.38 -6.22
N HIS A 130 12.32 2.66 -6.94
CA HIS A 130 13.76 2.94 -7.17
C HIS A 130 14.01 3.83 -8.37
#